data_AF-A0A0U5MM56-F1
#
_entry.id   AF-A0A0U5MM56-F1
#
_cell.length_a   1.000
_cell.length_b   1.000
_cell.length_c   1.000
_cell.angle_alpha   90.00
_cell.angle_beta   90.00
_cell.angle_gamma   90.00
#
_symmetry.space_group_name_H-M   'P 1'
#
loop_
_entity.id
_entity.type
_entity.pdbx_description
1 polymer ?
#
loop_
_entity_poly.entity_id
_entity_poly.type
_entity_poly.pdbx_seq_one_letter_code
_entity_poly.pdbx_strand_id
1 'polypeptide(L)'
;MNEVFLTLLDLQGRIMAARRPIETAFLAVDLVHTLVPYRQAALWGKDDGVVALSGAATVEAGSPYVLWLGQMFRKLSNLSAPTVLTARDLTPALEEQWADWLPA
;
A
#
# COMPACT_ATOMS: atom_id res chain seq x y z
N MET A 1 10.28 17.92 -16.76
CA MET A 1 9.98 16.69 -17.55
C MET A 1 11.08 15.64 -17.42
N ASN A 2 12.36 16.00 -17.56
CA ASN A 2 13.47 15.05 -17.37
C ASN A 2 13.61 14.52 -15.93
N GLU A 3 13.33 15.35 -14.92
CA GLU A 3 13.51 14.98 -13.51
C GLU A 3 12.61 13.82 -13.07
N VAL A 4 11.31 13.86 -13.40
CA VAL A 4 10.36 12.77 -13.07
C VAL A 4 10.78 11.44 -13.69
N PHE A 5 11.25 11.47 -14.94
CA PHE A 5 11.72 10.27 -15.63
C PHE A 5 13.01 9.72 -15.01
N LEU A 6 13.94 10.59 -14.63
CA LEU A 6 15.16 10.18 -13.92
C LEU A 6 14.83 9.58 -12.54
N THR A 7 13.91 10.19 -11.80
CA THR A 7 13.42 9.64 -10.53
C THR A 7 12.80 8.26 -10.74
N LEU A 8 11.95 8.08 -11.75
CA LEU A 8 11.35 6.78 -12.06
C LEU A 8 12.42 5.71 -12.35
N LEU A 9 13.45 6.05 -13.13
CA LEU A 9 14.54 5.12 -13.44
C LEU A 9 15.39 4.77 -12.21
N ASP A 10 15.71 5.74 -11.35
CA ASP A 10 16.42 5.50 -10.10
C ASP A 10 15.62 4.56 -9.19
N LEU A 11 14.32 4.82 -9.04
CA LEU A 11 13.42 3.99 -8.26
C LEU A 11 13.34 2.56 -8.78
N GLN A 12 13.16 2.40 -10.09
CA GLN A 12 13.16 1.08 -10.73
C GLN A 12 14.50 0.36 -10.47
N GLY A 13 15.63 1.05 -10.63
CA GLY A 13 16.95 0.50 -10.37
C GLY A 13 17.10 -0.03 -8.95
N ARG A 14 16.65 0.74 -7.94
CA ARG A 14 16.70 0.33 -6.52
C ARG A 14 15.80 -0.87 -6.23
N ILE A 15 14.56 -0.85 -6.72
CA ILE A 15 13.61 -1.95 -6.52
C ILE A 15 14.13 -3.25 -7.16
N MET A 16 14.71 -3.17 -8.37
CA MET A 16 15.26 -4.33 -9.08
C MET A 16 16.58 -4.85 -8.49
N ALA A 17 17.34 -4.00 -7.77
CA ALA A 17 18.58 -4.38 -7.09
C ALA A 17 18.34 -5.08 -5.73
N ALA A 18 17.12 -4.99 -5.19
CA ALA A 18 16.74 -5.64 -3.94
C ALA A 18 16.95 -7.16 -4.03
N ARG A 19 17.47 -7.76 -2.96
CA ARG A 19 17.84 -9.19 -2.94
C ARG A 19 16.79 -10.06 -2.29
N ARG A 20 15.84 -9.45 -1.57
CA ARG A 20 14.79 -10.17 -0.83
C ARG A 20 13.41 -9.62 -1.21
N PRO A 21 12.38 -10.47 -1.34
CA PRO A 21 11.04 -10.01 -1.67
C PRO A 21 10.50 -8.92 -0.72
N ILE A 22 10.79 -9.04 0.58
CA ILE A 22 10.38 -8.03 1.58
C ILE A 22 11.07 -6.68 1.39
N GLU A 23 12.31 -6.68 0.89
CA GLU A 23 13.04 -5.45 0.58
C GLU A 23 12.41 -4.76 -0.64
N THR A 24 12.07 -5.52 -1.69
CA THR A 24 11.31 -5.03 -2.84
C THR A 24 9.98 -4.41 -2.40
N ALA A 25 9.23 -5.09 -1.53
CA ALA A 25 7.95 -4.61 -1.01
C ALA A 25 8.09 -3.30 -0.24
N PHE A 26 9.06 -3.22 0.68
CA PHE A 26 9.37 -2.01 1.45
C PHE A 26 9.74 -0.84 0.52
N LEU A 27 10.71 -1.03 -0.38
CA LEU A 27 11.13 0.01 -1.31
C LEU A 27 9.98 0.49 -2.20
N ALA A 28 9.10 -0.41 -2.66
CA ALA A 28 7.96 -0.06 -3.50
C ALA A 28 6.93 0.83 -2.77
N VAL A 29 6.62 0.55 -1.51
CA VAL A 29 5.63 1.34 -0.75
C VAL A 29 6.21 2.62 -0.16
N ASP A 30 7.53 2.77 -0.05
CA ASP A 30 8.15 3.97 0.52
C ASP A 30 8.68 4.93 -0.54
N LEU A 31 9.38 4.42 -1.56
CA LEU A 31 10.10 5.29 -2.47
C LEU A 31 9.21 5.91 -3.55
N VAL A 32 8.07 5.30 -3.87
CA VAL A 32 7.11 5.84 -4.85
C VAL A 32 6.53 7.20 -4.41
N HIS A 33 6.61 7.53 -3.12
CA HIS A 33 6.23 8.85 -2.59
C HIS A 33 6.97 10.01 -3.29
N THR A 34 8.20 9.76 -3.75
CA THR A 34 9.01 10.75 -4.48
C THR A 34 8.50 11.05 -5.89
N LEU A 35 7.67 10.17 -6.47
CA LEU A 35 7.00 10.39 -7.76
C LEU A 35 5.60 10.93 -7.58
N VAL A 36 4.83 10.34 -6.66
CA VAL A 36 3.44 10.68 -6.41
C VAL A 36 3.25 10.79 -4.91
N PRO A 37 3.04 12.00 -4.36
CA PRO A 37 2.78 12.18 -2.95
C PRO A 37 1.50 11.44 -2.53
N TYR A 38 1.59 10.67 -1.46
CA TYR A 38 0.45 10.01 -0.82
C TYR A 38 0.58 10.08 0.69
N ARG A 39 -0.54 9.97 1.40
CA ARG A 39 -0.54 9.82 2.86
C ARG A 39 0.05 8.48 3.28
N GLN A 40 -0.33 7.41 2.58
CA GLN A 40 0.08 6.06 2.91
C GLN A 40 -0.02 5.12 1.70
N ALA A 41 0.88 4.15 1.64
CA ALA A 41 0.83 3.04 0.69
C ALA A 41 0.99 1.71 1.44
N ALA A 42 0.28 0.68 0.99
CA ALA A 42 0.36 -0.66 1.55
C ALA A 42 0.43 -1.69 0.44
N LEU A 43 1.22 -2.74 0.63
CA LEU A 43 1.24 -3.92 -0.24
C LEU A 43 0.53 -5.06 0.48
N TRP A 44 -0.42 -5.68 -0.20
CA TRP A 44 -1.18 -6.81 0.33
C TRP A 44 -1.12 -8.01 -0.61
N GLY A 45 -0.86 -9.19 -0.06
CA GLY A 45 -0.91 -10.48 -0.75
C GLY A 45 -2.07 -11.32 -0.23
N LYS A 46 -2.68 -12.11 -1.10
CA LYS A 46 -3.83 -12.95 -0.75
C LYS A 46 -3.53 -13.95 0.37
N ASP A 47 -2.34 -14.54 0.32
CA ASP A 47 -1.89 -15.56 1.28
C ASP A 47 -1.06 -14.93 2.42
N ASP A 48 -0.43 -13.77 2.17
CA ASP A 48 0.51 -13.13 3.10
C ASP A 48 -0.12 -12.04 3.97
N GLY A 49 -1.29 -11.54 3.61
CA GLY A 49 -1.88 -10.36 4.26
C GLY A 49 -1.14 -9.07 3.87
N VAL A 50 -1.09 -8.09 4.78
CA VAL A 50 -0.34 -6.84 4.54
C VAL A 50 1.15 -7.13 4.72
N VAL A 51 1.91 -7.03 3.62
CA VAL A 51 3.34 -7.38 3.55
C VAL A 51 4.22 -6.18 3.87
N ALA A 52 3.82 -4.99 3.43
CA ALA A 52 4.55 -3.75 3.66
C ALA A 52 3.59 -2.57 3.83
N LEU A 53 4.01 -1.59 4.61
CA LEU A 53 3.29 -0.35 4.89
C LEU A 53 4.28 0.81 4.91
N SER A 54 4.03 1.84 4.11
CA SER A 54 4.91 3.01 4.01
C SER A 54 5.15 3.66 5.37
N GLY A 55 6.39 4.00 5.68
CA GLY A 55 6.80 4.59 6.95
C GLY A 55 6.97 3.60 8.11
N ALA A 56 6.73 2.31 7.89
CA ALA A 56 6.93 1.26 8.88
C ALA A 56 8.04 0.30 8.46
N ALA A 57 9.07 0.16 9.30
CA ALA A 57 10.15 -0.80 9.05
C ALA A 57 9.67 -2.26 9.12
N THR A 58 8.63 -2.53 9.91
CA THR A 58 7.98 -3.84 10.06
C THR A 58 6.47 -3.67 10.17
N VAL A 59 5.72 -4.61 9.58
CA VAL A 59 4.25 -4.63 9.71
C VAL A 59 3.85 -5.36 10.99
N GLU A 60 3.11 -4.66 11.86
CA GLU A 60 2.51 -5.26 13.05
C GLU A 60 1.18 -5.94 12.70
N ALA A 61 1.24 -7.22 12.32
CA ALA A 61 0.09 -7.97 11.80
C ALA A 61 -1.16 -7.98 12.71
N GLY A 62 -0.97 -7.86 14.04
CA GLY A 62 -2.05 -7.81 15.02
C GLY A 62 -2.59 -6.41 15.32
N SER A 63 -2.00 -5.36 14.75
CA SER A 63 -2.48 -3.99 15.00
C SER A 63 -3.87 -3.80 14.38
N PRO A 64 -4.78 -3.05 15.05
CA PRO A 64 -6.14 -2.84 14.54
C PRO A 64 -6.18 -2.31 13.11
N TYR A 65 -5.28 -1.38 12.77
CA TYR A 65 -5.17 -0.81 11.44
C TYR A 65 -4.79 -1.84 10.37
N VAL A 66 -3.82 -2.72 10.64
CA VAL A 66 -3.40 -3.76 9.70
C VAL A 66 -4.48 -4.83 9.52
N LEU A 67 -5.18 -5.20 10.59
CA LEU A 67 -6.31 -6.12 10.52
C LEU A 67 -7.47 -5.54 9.70
N TRP A 68 -7.74 -4.25 9.85
CA TRP A 68 -8.74 -3.52 9.07
C TRP A 68 -8.34 -3.45 7.59
N LEU A 69 -7.10 -3.03 7.27
CA LEU A 69 -6.57 -3.03 5.91
C LEU A 69 -6.66 -4.42 5.25
N GLY A 70 -6.30 -5.48 5.97
CA GLY A 70 -6.38 -6.84 5.45
C GLY A 70 -7.81 -7.28 5.11
N GLN A 71 -8.82 -6.85 5.88
CA GLN A 71 -10.22 -7.07 5.55
C GLN A 71 -10.66 -6.27 4.31
N MET A 72 -10.26 -5.00 4.24
CA MET A 72 -10.52 -4.13 3.10
C MET A 72 -9.94 -4.71 1.81
N PHE A 73 -8.65 -5.07 1.79
CA PHE A 73 -8.02 -5.65 0.58
C PHE A 73 -8.62 -6.98 0.17
N ARG A 74 -8.99 -7.86 1.12
CA ARG A 74 -9.71 -9.10 0.79
C ARG A 74 -11.02 -8.83 0.06
N LYS A 75 -11.80 -7.84 0.49
CA LYS A 75 -13.05 -7.44 -0.17
C LYS A 75 -12.80 -6.92 -1.60
N LEU A 76 -11.67 -6.25 -1.81
CA LEU A 76 -11.28 -5.63 -3.08
C LEU A 76 -10.43 -6.54 -3.98
N SER A 77 -10.13 -7.78 -3.56
CA SER A 77 -9.16 -8.67 -4.23
C SER A 77 -9.53 -9.09 -5.65
N ASN A 78 -10.77 -8.85 -6.08
CA ASN A 78 -11.25 -9.14 -7.44
C ASN A 78 -11.18 -7.94 -8.40
N LEU A 79 -10.66 -6.78 -7.96
CA LEU A 79 -10.44 -5.64 -8.84
C LEU A 79 -9.38 -5.99 -9.89
N SER A 80 -9.71 -5.79 -11.17
CA SER A 80 -8.83 -6.12 -12.30
C SER A 80 -8.03 -4.92 -12.83
N ALA A 81 -8.25 -3.73 -12.27
CA ALA A 81 -7.64 -2.48 -12.71
C ALA A 81 -7.47 -1.50 -11.54
N PRO A 82 -6.55 -0.52 -11.66
CA PRO A 82 -6.46 0.58 -10.72
C PRO A 82 -7.81 1.26 -10.56
N THR A 83 -8.28 1.35 -9.32
CA THR A 83 -9.64 1.81 -9.01
C THR A 83 -9.56 2.85 -7.90
N VAL A 84 -10.25 3.97 -8.09
CA VAL A 84 -10.48 4.95 -7.02
C VAL A 84 -11.59 4.42 -6.13
N LEU A 85 -11.37 4.45 -4.82
CA LEU A 85 -12.31 3.92 -3.84
C LEU A 85 -12.65 4.98 -2.81
N THR A 86 -13.85 4.86 -2.29
CA THR A 86 -14.39 5.61 -1.16
C THR A 86 -14.84 4.62 -0.08
N ALA A 87 -15.13 5.11 1.12
CA ALA A 87 -15.66 4.28 2.20
C ALA A 87 -16.92 3.48 1.78
N ARG A 88 -17.74 4.04 0.88
CA ARG A 88 -18.99 3.43 0.37
C ARG A 88 -18.79 2.21 -0.52
N ASP A 89 -17.58 2.00 -1.03
CA ASP A 89 -17.24 0.82 -1.83
C ASP A 89 -16.96 -0.42 -0.95
N LEU A 90 -16.92 -0.24 0.37
CA LEU A 90 -16.65 -1.28 1.34
C LEU A 90 -17.93 -1.86 1.96
N THR A 91 -17.77 -2.88 2.79
CA THR A 91 -18.88 -3.39 3.62
C THR A 91 -19.22 -2.37 4.73
N PRO A 92 -20.46 -2.35 5.25
CA PRO A 92 -20.86 -1.39 6.29
C PRO A 92 -19.91 -1.33 7.50
N ALA A 93 -19.42 -2.48 7.97
CA ALA A 93 -18.49 -2.54 9.11
C ALA A 93 -17.13 -1.89 8.82
N LEU A 94 -16.66 -1.92 7.57
CA LEU A 94 -15.40 -1.29 7.16
C LEU A 94 -15.59 0.19 6.85
N GLU A 95 -16.74 0.54 6.25
CA GLU A 95 -17.15 1.93 6.00
C GLU A 95 -17.21 2.72 7.31
N GLU A 96 -17.84 2.17 8.35
CA GLU A 96 -17.97 2.82 9.67
C GLU A 96 -16.61 3.17 10.30
N GLN A 97 -15.63 2.29 10.15
CA GLN A 97 -14.28 2.46 10.71
C GLN A 97 -13.35 3.28 9.81
N TRP A 98 -13.79 3.69 8.62
CA TRP A 98 -12.92 4.39 7.66
C TRP A 98 -12.30 5.65 8.26
N ALA A 99 -13.12 6.47 8.91
CA ALA A 99 -12.71 7.76 9.47
C ALA A 99 -11.73 7.63 10.65
N ASP A 100 -11.64 6.45 11.28
CA ASP A 100 -10.66 6.18 12.34
C ASP A 100 -9.24 6.02 11.79
N TRP A 101 -9.12 5.66 10.50
CA TRP A 101 -7.85 5.25 9.89
C TRP A 101 -7.42 6.12 8.69
N LEU A 102 -8.35 6.40 7.79
CA LEU A 102 -8.12 7.10 6.53
C LEU A 102 -8.86 8.45 6.50
N PRO A 103 -8.37 9.43 5.72
CA PRO A 103 -9.05 10.69 5.53
C PRO A 103 -10.48 10.49 5.01
N ALA A 104 -11.43 11.26 5.55
CA ALA A 104 -12.81 11.33 5.09
C ALA A 104 -12.94 12.08 3.76
#